data_AF-A0A7V8DBN0-F1
#
_entry.id   AF-A0A7V8DBN0-F1
#
_cell.length_a   1.000
_cell.length_b   1.000
_cell.length_c   1.000
_cell.angle_alpha   90.00
_cell.angle_beta   90.00
_cell.angle_gamma   90.00
#
_symmetry.space_group_name_H-M   'P 1'
#
loop_
_entity.id
_entity.type
_entity.pdbx_description
1 polymer ?
#
loop_
_entity_poly.entity_id
_entity_poly.type
_entity_poly.pdbx_seq_one_letter_code
_entity_poly.pdbx_strand_id
1 'polypeptide(L)'
;MSLEDVVRHKSIQMELPLLYSGETAGRRRSAEALTAVYDEGSSSGHRLMEWVVENGNMLAALKRVRRNKGSPGTDGMSVEELPEYLAANWERIRAELLTGRCQPMPVKRVEIPLKIKYQLSGGRRK
;
A
#
# COMPACT_ATOMS: atom_id res chain seq x y z
N MET A 1 19.30 -36.61 -36.67
CA MET A 1 17.89 -36.24 -36.47
C MET A 1 17.61 -36.33 -34.98
N SER A 2 17.00 -35.26 -34.45
CA SER A 2 16.28 -35.05 -33.16
C SER A 2 15.62 -36.30 -32.56
N LEU A 3 15.25 -36.48 -31.28
CA LEU A 3 15.25 -35.78 -29.98
C LEU A 3 15.73 -36.86 -28.97
N GLU A 4 16.22 -36.61 -27.77
CA GLU A 4 15.48 -36.15 -26.58
C GLU A 4 16.46 -36.13 -25.40
N ASP A 5 16.71 -34.98 -24.80
CA ASP A 5 17.38 -34.93 -23.50
C ASP A 5 16.58 -34.06 -22.54
N VAL A 6 16.05 -34.74 -21.54
CA VAL A 6 15.26 -34.27 -20.40
C VAL A 6 16.02 -33.14 -19.69
N VAL A 7 15.57 -31.91 -19.86
CA VAL A 7 16.08 -30.76 -19.10
C VAL A 7 15.60 -30.91 -17.66
N ARG A 8 16.51 -31.42 -16.83
CA ARG A 8 16.42 -31.36 -15.36
C ARG A 8 16.17 -29.92 -14.93
N HIS A 9 15.02 -29.70 -14.31
CA HIS A 9 14.64 -28.45 -13.67
C HIS A 9 15.60 -28.17 -12.51
N LYS A 10 16.65 -27.37 -12.76
CA LYS A 10 17.60 -26.96 -11.73
C LYS A 10 16.99 -25.79 -10.98
N SER A 11 16.37 -26.11 -9.85
CA SER A 11 15.88 -25.15 -8.87
C SER A 11 17.05 -24.30 -8.39
N ILE A 12 17.18 -23.07 -8.90
CA ILE A 12 18.13 -22.09 -8.40
C ILE A 12 17.47 -21.43 -7.18
N GLN A 13 17.83 -21.91 -6.00
CA GLN A 13 17.64 -21.17 -4.76
C GLN A 13 18.54 -19.94 -4.82
N MET A 14 17.96 -18.74 -4.91
CA MET A 14 18.69 -17.50 -4.69
C MET A 14 18.56 -17.11 -3.21
N GLU A 15 19.56 -17.45 -2.42
CA GLU A 15 19.76 -16.85 -1.10
C GLU A 15 20.21 -15.39 -1.32
N LEU A 16 19.40 -14.43 -0.86
CA LEU A 16 19.71 -13.00 -0.87
C LEU A 16 20.55 -12.65 0.37
N PRO A 17 21.76 -12.08 0.22
CA PRO A 17 22.53 -11.61 1.36
C PRO A 17 21.92 -10.30 1.88
N LEU A 18 21.28 -10.35 3.05
CA LEU A 18 20.86 -9.16 3.79
C LEU A 18 22.07 -8.54 4.50
N LEU A 19 22.85 -7.75 3.76
CA LEU A 19 23.78 -6.78 4.34
C LEU A 19 23.30 -5.37 4.00
N TYR A 20 22.35 -4.89 4.81
CA TYR A 20 22.14 -3.46 5.00
C TYR A 20 22.46 -3.14 6.46
N SER A 21 23.77 -3.17 6.78
CA SER A 21 24.29 -2.57 8.00
C SER A 21 24.42 -1.07 7.75
N GLY A 22 23.39 -0.32 8.11
CA GLY A 22 23.43 1.14 8.17
C GLY A 22 23.97 1.58 9.52
N GLU A 23 25.29 1.65 9.67
CA GLU A 23 25.95 2.17 10.87
C GLU A 23 26.24 3.66 10.70
N THR A 24 25.51 4.53 11.41
CA THR A 24 25.94 5.89 11.68
C THR A 24 26.44 5.98 13.12
N ALA A 25 27.76 5.98 13.28
CA ALA A 25 28.41 6.16 14.56
C ALA A 25 28.39 7.65 14.98
N GLY A 26 27.83 7.94 16.15
CA GLY A 26 28.25 9.09 16.95
C GLY A 26 27.13 9.87 17.67
N ARG A 27 26.85 9.52 18.92
CA ARG A 27 27.22 10.30 20.13
C ARG A 27 26.46 9.79 21.37
N ARG A 28 27.24 9.38 22.38
CA ARG A 28 26.76 9.07 23.75
C ARG A 28 26.01 10.27 24.35
N ARG A 29 24.85 10.01 24.94
CA ARG A 29 24.56 10.36 26.34
C ARG A 29 23.45 9.46 26.87
N SER A 30 23.80 8.74 27.92
CA SER A 30 22.95 7.91 28.77
C SER A 30 21.81 8.71 29.37
N ALA A 31 20.62 8.13 29.39
CA ALA A 31 19.77 8.10 30.58
C ALA A 31 18.69 7.02 30.35
N GLU A 32 18.63 6.10 31.30
CA GLU A 32 17.51 5.22 31.64
C GLU A 32 16.68 4.57 30.52
N ALA A 33 16.85 3.24 30.42
CA ALA A 33 15.82 2.36 29.89
C ALA A 33 14.54 2.59 30.70
N LEU A 34 13.63 3.40 30.14
CA LEU A 34 12.24 3.42 30.58
C LEU A 34 11.73 2.01 30.39
N THR A 35 11.61 1.28 31.50
CA THR A 35 10.81 0.07 31.56
C THR A 35 9.46 0.46 31.01
N ALA A 36 9.19 0.02 29.78
CA ALA A 36 7.86 0.07 29.21
C ALA A 36 6.99 -0.78 30.13
N VAL A 37 6.43 -0.12 31.14
CA VAL A 37 5.14 -0.49 31.68
C VAL A 37 4.24 -0.49 30.46
N TYR A 38 4.08 -1.67 29.88
CA TYR A 38 2.94 -1.94 29.03
C TYR A 38 1.77 -1.69 29.95
N ASP A 39 1.21 -0.49 29.84
CA ASP A 39 -0.08 -0.18 30.42
C ASP A 39 -1.06 -1.18 29.79
N GLU A 40 -1.34 -2.25 30.53
CA GLU A 40 -2.42 -3.20 30.25
C GLU A 40 -3.80 -2.53 30.48
N GLY A 41 -3.92 -1.24 30.16
CA GLY A 41 -5.16 -0.51 29.92
C GLY A 41 -5.44 -0.30 28.43
N SER A 42 -4.58 -0.79 27.53
CA SER A 42 -4.65 -0.42 26.12
C SER A 42 -5.47 -1.40 25.27
N SER A 43 -6.78 -1.16 25.29
CA SER A 43 -7.73 -1.47 24.22
C SER A 43 -7.37 -0.79 22.86
N SER A 44 -6.10 -0.49 22.57
CA SER A 44 -5.67 0.31 21.41
C SER A 44 -5.96 -0.31 20.05
N GLY A 45 -6.16 -1.64 19.95
CA GLY A 45 -6.57 -2.29 18.70
C GLY A 45 -8.08 -2.35 18.50
N HIS A 46 -8.86 -2.25 19.57
CA HIS A 46 -10.30 -2.55 19.57
C HIS A 46 -11.19 -1.44 19.00
N ARG A 47 -10.63 -0.26 18.69
CA ARG A 47 -11.39 0.91 18.18
C ARG A 47 -10.85 1.52 16.87
N LEU A 48 -10.01 0.78 16.15
CA LEU A 48 -9.37 1.28 14.93
C LEU A 48 -10.40 1.67 13.86
N MET A 49 -11.48 0.91 13.72
CA MET A 49 -12.48 1.16 12.69
C MET A 49 -13.27 2.44 12.94
N GLU A 50 -13.52 2.76 14.22
CA GLU A 50 -14.15 3.99 14.68
C GLU A 50 -13.31 5.21 14.32
N TRP A 51 -11.98 5.11 14.43
CA TRP A 51 -11.05 6.15 13.97
C TRP A 51 -11.00 6.26 12.44
N VAL A 52 -11.07 5.12 11.73
CA VAL A 52 -11.11 5.12 10.26
C VAL A 52 -12.35 5.86 9.74
N VAL A 53 -13.51 5.68 10.36
CA VAL A 53 -14.76 6.35 9.96
C VAL A 53 -14.97 7.72 10.62
N GLU A 54 -13.99 8.24 11.35
CA GLU A 54 -14.07 9.57 11.93
C GLU A 54 -14.21 10.63 10.83
N ASN A 55 -15.05 11.64 11.06
CA ASN A 55 -15.33 12.69 10.06
C ASN A 55 -14.04 13.39 9.59
N GLY A 56 -13.13 13.72 10.52
CA GLY A 56 -11.84 14.33 10.18
C GLY A 56 -10.99 13.45 9.25
N ASN A 57 -10.93 12.14 9.54
CA ASN A 57 -10.21 11.18 8.69
C ASN A 57 -10.87 11.01 7.32
N MET A 58 -12.21 10.93 7.27
CA MET A 58 -12.97 10.83 6.03
C MET A 58 -12.73 12.03 5.11
N LEU A 59 -12.79 13.25 5.63
CA LEU A 59 -12.53 14.47 4.85
C LEU A 59 -11.08 14.53 4.35
N ALA A 60 -10.12 14.12 5.18
CA ALA A 60 -8.72 14.03 4.76
C ALA A 60 -8.51 13.00 3.64
N ALA A 61 -9.16 11.84 3.73
CA ALA A 61 -9.16 10.81 2.70
C ALA A 61 -9.78 11.32 1.40
N LEU A 62 -10.94 11.98 1.46
CA LEU A 62 -11.60 12.58 0.29
C LEU A 62 -10.68 13.59 -0.39
N LYS A 63 -10.03 14.48 0.37
CA LYS A 63 -9.05 15.45 -0.17
C LYS A 63 -7.88 14.74 -0.88
N ARG A 64 -7.39 13.64 -0.32
CA ARG A 64 -6.31 12.83 -0.90
C ARG A 64 -6.73 12.21 -2.23
N VAL A 65 -7.93 11.63 -2.29
CA VAL A 65 -8.50 11.03 -3.52
C VAL A 65 -8.67 12.10 -4.60
N ARG A 66 -9.22 13.27 -4.25
CA ARG A 66 -9.34 14.42 -5.15
C ARG A 66 -7.99 14.90 -5.70
N ARG A 67 -6.94 14.87 -4.89
CA ARG A 67 -5.59 15.21 -5.33
C ARG A 67 -4.99 14.18 -6.29
N ASN A 68 -5.31 12.90 -6.13
CA ASN A 68 -4.74 11.84 -6.96
C ASN A 68 -5.30 11.84 -8.39
N LYS A 69 -6.53 12.34 -8.61
CA LYS A 69 -7.15 12.47 -9.95
C LYS A 69 -7.10 11.18 -10.77
N GLY A 70 -7.31 10.05 -10.11
CA GLY A 70 -7.30 8.73 -10.76
C GLY A 70 -8.46 8.57 -11.74
N SER A 71 -8.31 7.63 -12.67
CA SER A 71 -9.42 7.24 -13.56
C SER A 71 -10.55 6.57 -12.78
N PRO A 72 -11.82 6.72 -13.23
CA PRO A 72 -12.97 6.05 -12.62
C PRO A 72 -12.83 4.53 -12.52
N GLY A 73 -13.47 3.97 -11.50
CA GLY A 73 -13.54 2.53 -11.23
C GLY A 73 -14.48 1.79 -12.19
N THR A 74 -14.96 0.63 -11.74
CA THR A 74 -15.97 -0.17 -12.44
C THR A 74 -17.36 0.45 -12.41
N ASP A 75 -17.62 1.30 -11.43
CA ASP A 75 -18.84 2.11 -11.27
C ASP A 75 -18.94 3.30 -12.22
N GLY A 76 -17.82 3.72 -12.83
CA GLY A 76 -17.75 4.89 -13.70
C GLY A 76 -17.82 6.23 -12.98
N MET A 77 -17.79 6.25 -11.64
CA MET A 77 -17.89 7.47 -10.85
C MET A 77 -16.60 8.31 -10.94
N SER A 78 -16.75 9.59 -11.29
CA SER A 78 -15.65 10.55 -11.29
C SER A 78 -15.30 11.03 -9.88
N VAL A 79 -14.11 11.60 -9.75
CA VAL A 79 -13.61 12.14 -8.48
C VAL A 79 -14.36 13.42 -8.07
N GLU A 80 -14.98 14.08 -9.05
CA GLU A 80 -15.81 15.26 -8.90
C GLU A 80 -17.20 14.95 -8.36
N GLU A 81 -17.77 13.80 -8.72
CA GLU A 81 -19.09 13.31 -8.25
C GLU A 81 -19.03 12.69 -6.84
N LEU A 82 -17.85 12.22 -6.42
CA LEU A 82 -17.63 11.53 -5.16
C LEU A 82 -18.13 12.28 -3.90
N PRO A 83 -17.95 13.61 -3.75
CA PRO A 83 -18.44 14.34 -2.57
C PRO A 83 -19.96 14.29 -2.41
N GLU A 84 -20.71 14.41 -3.51
CA GLU A 84 -22.17 14.36 -3.51
C GLU A 84 -22.67 12.96 -3.18
N TYR A 85 -22.04 11.94 -3.77
CA TYR A 85 -22.34 10.54 -3.46
C TYR A 85 -22.10 10.21 -1.98
N LEU A 86 -20.96 10.65 -1.43
CA LEU A 86 -20.65 10.47 -0.02
C LEU A 86 -21.64 11.22 0.87
N ALA A 87 -22.02 12.45 0.54
CA ALA A 87 -23.01 13.20 1.32
C ALA A 87 -24.36 12.45 1.44
N ALA A 88 -24.80 11.80 0.36
CA ALA A 88 -26.04 11.03 0.35
C ALA A 88 -25.94 9.64 1.00
N ASN A 89 -24.76 8.99 0.99
CA ASN A 89 -24.60 7.58 1.37
C ASN A 89 -23.72 7.35 2.61
N TRP A 90 -23.13 8.40 3.19
CA TRP A 90 -22.10 8.26 4.22
C TRP A 90 -22.56 7.49 5.45
N GLU A 91 -23.77 7.74 5.95
CA GLU A 91 -24.29 7.03 7.14
C GLU A 91 -24.39 5.52 6.91
N ARG A 92 -24.87 5.12 5.73
CA ARG A 92 -24.95 3.72 5.31
C ARG A 92 -23.56 3.09 5.23
N ILE A 93 -22.64 3.75 4.52
CA ILE A 93 -21.25 3.27 4.34
C ILE A 93 -20.55 3.14 5.70
N ARG A 94 -20.69 4.14 6.58
CA ARG A 94 -20.13 4.12 7.93
C ARG A 94 -20.65 2.96 8.75
N ALA A 95 -21.96 2.71 8.72
CA ALA A 95 -22.57 1.60 9.44
C ALA A 95 -22.09 0.23 8.90
N GLU A 96 -22.02 0.08 7.57
CA GLU A 96 -21.50 -1.13 6.94
C GLU A 96 -20.02 -1.38 7.26
N LEU A 97 -19.22 -0.32 7.30
CA LEU A 97 -17.81 -0.37 7.69
C LEU A 97 -17.61 -0.80 9.15
N LEU A 98 -18.37 -0.21 10.08
CA LEU A 98 -18.30 -0.57 11.51
C LEU A 98 -18.81 -1.98 11.80
N THR A 99 -19.75 -2.47 11.00
CA THR A 99 -20.32 -3.81 11.16
C THR A 99 -19.60 -4.88 10.33
N GLY A 100 -18.58 -4.50 9.56
CA GLY A 100 -17.82 -5.41 8.70
C GLY A 100 -18.60 -5.93 7.48
N ARG A 101 -19.71 -5.30 7.11
CA ARG A 101 -20.56 -5.69 5.96
C ARG A 101 -20.22 -4.96 4.66
N CYS A 102 -19.36 -3.95 4.71
CA CYS A 102 -18.95 -3.21 3.53
C CYS A 102 -18.18 -4.13 2.56
N GLN A 103 -18.76 -4.40 1.38
CA GLN A 103 -18.11 -5.17 0.33
C GLN A 103 -17.54 -4.21 -0.74
N PRO A 104 -16.20 -4.18 -0.93
CA PRO A 104 -15.61 -3.33 -1.96
C PRO A 104 -15.95 -3.85 -3.36
N MET A 105 -16.14 -2.92 -4.30
CA MET A 105 -16.34 -3.27 -5.70
C MET A 105 -15.04 -3.84 -6.32
N PRO A 106 -15.16 -4.72 -7.32
CA PRO A 106 -14.00 -5.22 -8.05
C PRO A 106 -13.23 -4.09 -8.74
N VAL A 107 -11.91 -4.21 -8.78
CA VAL A 107 -11.02 -3.21 -9.37
C VAL A 107 -11.03 -3.31 -10.91
N LYS A 108 -11.14 -2.16 -11.59
CA LYS A 108 -11.08 -2.09 -13.05
C LYS A 108 -9.69 -2.45 -13.56
N ARG A 109 -9.59 -3.47 -14.41
CA ARG A 109 -8.32 -3.84 -15.06
C ARG A 109 -8.01 -2.85 -16.18
N VAL A 110 -6.79 -2.32 -16.17
CA VAL A 110 -6.27 -1.43 -17.22
C VAL A 110 -4.86 -1.90 -17.55
N GLU A 111 -4.58 -2.06 -18.85
CA GLU A 111 -3.22 -2.35 -19.33
C GLU A 111 -2.39 -1.07 -19.28
N ILE A 112 -1.28 -1.10 -18.54
CA ILE A 112 -0.36 0.03 -18.42
C ILE A 112 1.00 -0.42 -18.97
N PRO A 113 1.49 0.18 -20.08
CA PRO A 113 2.80 -0.16 -20.61
C PRO A 113 3.91 0.32 -19.67
N LEU A 114 4.82 -0.58 -19.29
CA LEU A 114 5.99 -0.23 -18.47
C LEU A 114 7.09 0.37 -19.35
N LYS A 115 7.59 1.55 -18.99
CA LYS A 115 8.76 2.15 -19.64
C LYS A 115 10.04 1.61 -19.01
N ILE A 116 10.67 0.64 -19.66
CA ILE A 116 11.99 0.13 -19.28
C ILE A 116 13.04 0.88 -20.10
N LYS A 117 13.91 1.66 -19.44
CA LYS A 117 15.04 2.33 -20.11
C LYS A 117 16.29 1.46 -19.97
N TYR A 118 16.74 0.84 -21.06
CA TYR A 118 18.08 0.27 -21.14
C TYR A 118 19.01 1.29 -21.79
N GLN A 119 19.93 1.86 -21.02
CA GLN A 119 21.10 2.52 -21.59
C GLN A 119 22.08 1.41 -21.97
N LEU A 120 22.10 1.03 -23.25
CA LEU A 120 23.25 0.32 -23.80
C LEU A 120 24.40 1.32 -23.78
N SER A 121 25.24 1.23 -22.75
CA SER A 121 26.53 1.92 -22.71
C SER A 121 27.27 1.56 -23.99
N GLY A 122 27.35 2.52 -24.91
CA GLY A 122 27.90 2.33 -26.24
C GLY A 122 29.32 1.76 -26.16
N GLY A 123 29.49 0.61 -26.81
CA GLY A 123 30.81 0.12 -27.17
C GLY A 123 31.39 0.90 -28.36
N ARG A 124 32.65 1.32 -28.18
CA ARG A 124 33.70 1.62 -29.18
C ARG A 124 33.58 2.84 -30.09
N ARG A 125 34.60 3.70 -30.00
CA ARG A 125 35.46 4.15 -31.13
C ARG A 125 36.90 4.19 -30.58
N LYS A 126 37.75 3.25 -31.00
CA LYS A 126 38.88 3.42 -31.95
C LYS A 126 39.87 4.48 -31.52
#